data_AF-A0A9X8NUX2-F1
#
_entry.id   AF-A0A9X8NUX2-F1
#
_cell.length_a   1.000
_cell.length_b   1.000
_cell.length_c   1.000
_cell.angle_alpha   90.00
_cell.angle_beta   90.00
_cell.angle_gamma   90.00
#
_symmetry.space_group_name_H-M   'P 1'
#
loop_
_entity.id
_entity.type
_entity.pdbx_description
1 polymer ?
#
loop_
_entity_poly.entity_id
_entity_poly.type
_entity_poly.pdbx_seq_one_letter_code
_entity_poly.pdbx_strand_id
1 'polypeptide(L)'
;MKYFDPHIHCYSRTTDDYENMSLAGVRAVVEPAFWLGSERRYPETYFDYFQHLLTFEPERAKQYGITHYCCLAMNPKEANNIDIAYQVIDGLSEYLQHERCLAIGEIGFDRITPEEEDVMRRQLKLAKDLDMLVMVHTPHQNKREGTRRTIEILREEEFEPNRVLIDHNNSDTIDLSVEYGGWSGMTIYPTKVSTDEAIEIIEHYSINKIMVNTAADWGPSNPLNVVKTALEMRKKGHAENIIQELVWNNPVRFYEQSGKLKLDS
;
A
#
# COMPACT_ATOMS: atom_id res chain seq x y z
N MET A 1 -19.91 -10.44 -3.71
CA MET A 1 -19.01 -9.33 -3.34
C MET A 1 -17.62 -9.70 -3.82
N LYS A 2 -16.92 -8.79 -4.50
CA LYS A 2 -15.51 -8.95 -4.86
C LYS A 2 -14.67 -8.16 -3.84
N TYR A 3 -13.48 -8.65 -3.51
CA TYR A 3 -12.54 -7.99 -2.61
C TYR A 3 -11.23 -7.66 -3.31
N PHE A 4 -10.72 -6.46 -3.04
CA PHE A 4 -9.41 -5.98 -3.48
C PHE A 4 -8.61 -5.71 -2.21
N ASP A 5 -7.48 -6.39 -2.03
CA ASP A 5 -6.49 -6.05 -1.00
C ASP A 5 -5.46 -5.05 -1.56
N PRO A 6 -5.55 -3.74 -1.28
CA PRO A 6 -4.71 -2.74 -1.91
C PRO A 6 -3.28 -2.68 -1.35
N HIS A 7 -2.94 -3.54 -0.38
CA HIS A 7 -1.60 -3.68 0.17
C HIS A 7 -1.45 -5.06 0.84
N ILE A 8 -0.70 -5.97 0.22
CA ILE A 8 -0.29 -7.26 0.80
C ILE A 8 1.08 -7.68 0.27
N HIS A 9 1.90 -8.32 1.09
CA HIS A 9 3.26 -8.72 0.72
C HIS A 9 3.34 -10.19 0.29
N CYS A 10 2.74 -10.53 -0.86
CA CYS A 10 2.62 -11.92 -1.32
C CYS A 10 3.94 -12.67 -1.46
N TYR A 11 5.06 -11.99 -1.74
CA TYR A 11 6.40 -12.59 -1.75
C TYR A 11 6.73 -13.39 -0.47
N SER A 12 6.15 -12.97 0.67
CA SER A 12 6.30 -13.64 1.96
C SER A 12 5.21 -14.67 2.30
N ARG A 13 4.30 -14.93 1.36
CA ARG A 13 3.09 -15.74 1.56
C ARG A 13 3.11 -17.02 0.73
N THR A 14 2.40 -18.04 1.21
CA THR A 14 2.34 -19.35 0.56
C THR A 14 1.25 -19.38 -0.52
N THR A 15 1.27 -20.41 -1.35
CA THR A 15 0.21 -20.66 -2.33
C THR A 15 -1.14 -20.96 -1.67
N ASP A 16 -1.14 -21.55 -0.47
CA ASP A 16 -2.37 -21.83 0.29
C ASP A 16 -3.10 -20.53 0.64
N ASP A 17 -2.36 -19.44 0.88
CA ASP A 17 -2.97 -18.13 1.10
C ASP A 17 -3.70 -17.63 -0.16
N TYR A 18 -3.12 -17.80 -1.35
CA TYR A 18 -3.80 -17.44 -2.60
C TYR A 18 -5.06 -18.27 -2.85
N GLU A 19 -5.01 -19.57 -2.60
CA GLU A 19 -6.20 -20.44 -2.69
C GLU A 19 -7.29 -19.97 -1.73
N ASN A 20 -6.95 -19.75 -0.47
CA ASN A 20 -7.88 -19.27 0.55
C ASN A 20 -8.47 -17.88 0.21
N MET A 21 -7.63 -16.95 -0.25
CA MET A 21 -8.05 -15.62 -0.70
C MET A 21 -9.03 -15.71 -1.86
N SER A 22 -8.73 -16.54 -2.86
CA SER A 22 -9.58 -16.72 -4.04
C SER A 22 -10.94 -17.33 -3.67
N LEU A 23 -10.94 -18.39 -2.84
CA LEU A 23 -12.15 -19.02 -2.32
C LEU A 23 -13.00 -18.04 -1.50
N ALA A 24 -12.37 -17.13 -0.76
CA ALA A 24 -13.03 -16.09 0.02
C ALA A 24 -13.54 -14.89 -0.81
N GLY A 25 -13.23 -14.84 -2.11
CA GLY A 25 -13.72 -13.81 -3.04
C GLY A 25 -12.73 -12.67 -3.34
N VAL A 26 -11.48 -12.76 -2.90
CA VAL A 26 -10.42 -11.81 -3.31
C VAL A 26 -10.11 -12.02 -4.79
N ARG A 27 -10.06 -10.93 -5.55
CA ARG A 27 -9.84 -10.97 -7.01
C ARG A 27 -8.69 -10.09 -7.46
N ALA A 28 -8.28 -9.13 -6.65
CA ALA A 28 -7.17 -8.24 -6.95
C ALA A 28 -6.33 -7.98 -5.70
N VAL A 29 -5.02 -7.83 -5.90
CA VAL A 29 -4.07 -7.44 -4.87
C VAL A 29 -3.08 -6.43 -5.41
N VAL A 30 -2.58 -5.53 -4.55
CA VAL A 30 -1.38 -4.73 -4.82
C VAL A 30 -0.32 -5.07 -3.78
N GLU A 31 0.89 -5.37 -4.26
CA GLU A 31 2.06 -5.65 -3.43
C GLU A 31 3.10 -4.53 -3.55
N PRO A 32 3.24 -3.66 -2.53
CA PRO A 32 4.36 -2.74 -2.50
C PRO A 32 5.67 -3.47 -2.20
N ALA A 33 6.74 -3.03 -2.86
CA ALA A 33 8.09 -3.48 -2.57
C ALA A 33 8.46 -3.17 -1.11
N PHE A 34 8.96 -4.18 -0.39
CA PHE A 34 9.18 -4.10 1.05
C PHE A 34 10.47 -4.80 1.50
N TRP A 35 10.72 -4.74 2.81
CA TRP A 35 11.89 -5.29 3.48
C TRP A 35 11.87 -6.83 3.54
N LEU A 36 12.96 -7.49 3.12
CA LEU A 36 13.03 -8.96 2.97
C LEU A 36 13.40 -9.72 4.26
N GLY A 37 13.24 -9.11 5.43
CA GLY A 37 13.70 -9.71 6.69
C GLY A 37 15.21 -9.54 6.95
N SER A 38 15.95 -8.92 6.04
CA SER A 38 17.35 -8.53 6.22
C SER A 38 17.66 -7.30 5.37
N GLU A 39 18.62 -6.49 5.82
CA GLU A 39 19.09 -5.34 5.04
C GLU A 39 19.78 -5.82 3.75
N ARG A 40 19.30 -5.34 2.60
CA ARG A 40 19.98 -5.59 1.33
C ARG A 40 21.31 -4.85 1.30
N ARG A 41 22.36 -5.56 0.87
CA ARG A 41 23.75 -5.04 0.83
C ARG A 41 24.14 -4.37 -0.48
N TYR A 42 23.35 -4.59 -1.53
CA TYR A 42 23.65 -4.16 -2.89
C TYR A 42 22.37 -3.72 -3.61
N PRO A 43 22.40 -2.63 -4.42
CA PRO A 43 21.26 -2.15 -5.19
C PRO A 43 20.64 -3.23 -6.10
N GLU A 44 21.46 -4.11 -6.67
CA GLU A 44 21.05 -5.15 -7.60
C GLU A 44 20.04 -6.13 -6.98
N THR A 45 20.08 -6.33 -5.66
CA THR A 45 19.08 -7.16 -4.96
C THR A 45 17.68 -6.52 -4.98
N TYR A 46 17.58 -5.19 -5.05
CA TYR A 46 16.30 -4.51 -5.24
C TYR A 46 15.79 -4.73 -6.65
N PHE A 47 16.66 -4.62 -7.65
CA PHE A 47 16.32 -4.79 -9.06
C PHE A 47 15.84 -6.21 -9.39
N ASP A 48 16.52 -7.24 -8.88
CA ASP A 48 16.06 -8.63 -9.00
C ASP A 48 14.70 -8.85 -8.32
N TYR A 49 14.49 -8.21 -7.17
CA TYR A 49 13.22 -8.27 -6.45
C TYR A 49 12.08 -7.52 -7.20
N PHE A 50 12.36 -6.36 -7.77
CA PHE A 50 11.41 -5.63 -8.62
C PHE A 50 11.02 -6.48 -9.84
N GLN A 51 12.00 -7.10 -10.49
CA GLN A 51 11.77 -8.02 -11.60
C GLN A 51 10.86 -9.18 -11.20
N HIS A 52 11.07 -9.77 -10.01
CA HIS A 52 10.19 -10.83 -9.47
C HIS A 52 8.75 -10.34 -9.32
N LEU A 53 8.53 -9.19 -8.67
CA LEU A 53 7.20 -8.62 -8.47
C LEU A 53 6.48 -8.27 -9.78
N LEU A 54 7.23 -7.92 -10.82
CA LEU A 54 6.66 -7.56 -12.12
C LEU A 54 6.35 -8.75 -13.02
N THR A 55 6.99 -9.90 -12.79
CA THR A 55 6.93 -11.03 -13.74
C THR A 55 6.49 -12.35 -13.13
N PHE A 56 7.19 -12.86 -12.12
CA PHE A 56 6.86 -14.15 -11.53
C PHE A 56 5.62 -14.06 -10.64
N GLU A 57 5.56 -13.05 -9.77
CA GLU A 57 4.49 -12.93 -8.79
C GLU A 57 3.09 -12.80 -9.42
N PRO A 58 2.90 -12.01 -10.51
CA PRO A 58 1.64 -11.96 -11.21
C PRO A 58 1.20 -13.30 -11.82
N GLU A 59 2.13 -14.07 -12.39
CA GLU A 59 1.81 -15.39 -12.93
C GLU A 59 1.54 -16.41 -11.81
N ARG A 60 2.17 -16.27 -10.65
CA ARG A 60 1.86 -17.09 -9.46
C ARG A 60 0.44 -16.81 -8.97
N ALA A 61 0.06 -15.54 -8.78
CA ALA A 61 -1.28 -15.16 -8.34
C ALA A 61 -2.38 -15.58 -9.32
N LYS A 62 -2.11 -15.46 -10.63
CA LYS A 62 -3.04 -15.80 -11.71
C LYS A 62 -3.46 -17.27 -11.72
N GLN A 63 -2.60 -18.19 -11.29
CA GLN A 63 -2.95 -19.61 -11.14
C GLN A 63 -4.14 -19.85 -10.20
N TYR A 64 -4.40 -18.89 -9.30
CA TYR A 64 -5.50 -18.91 -8.34
C TYR A 64 -6.64 -17.96 -8.71
N GLY A 65 -6.60 -17.35 -9.90
CA GLY A 65 -7.62 -16.38 -10.33
C GLY A 65 -7.56 -15.03 -9.62
N ILE A 66 -6.39 -14.65 -9.10
CA ILE A 66 -6.13 -13.35 -8.47
C ILE A 66 -5.29 -12.50 -9.42
N THR A 67 -5.75 -11.28 -9.70
CA THR A 67 -4.97 -10.29 -10.43
C THR A 67 -3.99 -9.62 -9.47
N HIS A 68 -2.70 -9.65 -9.78
CA HIS A 68 -1.66 -9.02 -8.98
C HIS A 68 -1.01 -7.85 -9.72
N TYR A 69 -0.74 -6.80 -8.95
CA TYR A 69 -0.02 -5.60 -9.32
C TYR A 69 0.96 -5.26 -8.19
N CYS A 70 1.88 -4.33 -8.44
CA CYS A 70 2.81 -3.87 -7.43
C CYS A 70 2.95 -2.34 -7.37
N CYS A 71 3.50 -1.89 -6.26
CA CYS A 71 4.14 -0.58 -6.14
C CYS A 71 5.65 -0.81 -5.97
N LEU A 72 6.49 0.00 -6.58
CA LEU A 72 7.94 -0.14 -6.48
C LEU A 72 8.55 1.13 -5.90
N ALA A 73 9.50 0.98 -4.98
CA ALA A 73 10.16 2.09 -4.30
C ALA A 73 11.42 1.61 -3.56
N MET A 74 12.22 2.59 -3.13
CA MET A 74 13.12 2.42 -2.01
C MET A 74 12.34 2.58 -0.70
N ASN A 75 12.13 1.47 0.00
CA ASN A 75 11.34 1.42 1.25
C ASN A 75 12.04 2.21 2.38
N PRO A 76 11.29 2.95 3.22
CA PRO A 76 11.87 3.76 4.30
C PRO A 76 12.74 2.98 5.29
N LYS A 77 12.42 1.71 5.54
CA LYS A 77 13.17 0.88 6.49
C LYS A 77 14.64 0.66 6.09
N GLU A 78 14.95 0.76 4.80
CA GLU A 78 16.30 0.60 4.26
C GLU A 78 16.90 1.92 3.74
N ALA A 79 16.13 3.03 3.79
CA ALA A 79 16.50 4.32 3.18
C ALA A 79 17.70 5.00 3.85
N ASN A 80 18.04 4.61 5.09
CA ASN A 80 19.16 5.19 5.84
C ASN A 80 20.55 4.88 5.24
N ASN A 81 20.67 3.89 4.35
CA ASN A 81 21.87 3.72 3.54
C ASN A 81 21.76 4.52 2.24
N ILE A 82 22.12 5.81 2.30
CA ILE A 82 21.96 6.76 1.17
C ILE A 82 22.64 6.28 -0.11
N ASP A 83 23.84 5.70 -0.02
CA ASP A 83 24.58 5.24 -1.21
C ASP A 83 23.81 4.17 -1.98
N ILE A 84 23.18 3.23 -1.26
CA ILE A 84 22.31 2.21 -1.87
C ILE A 84 21.00 2.85 -2.32
N ALA A 85 20.36 3.65 -1.46
CA ALA A 85 19.07 4.26 -1.74
C ALA A 85 19.10 5.08 -3.04
N TYR A 86 20.13 5.90 -3.25
CA TYR A 86 20.27 6.70 -4.47
C TYR A 86 20.45 5.83 -5.71
N GLN A 87 21.30 4.80 -5.65
CA GLN A 87 21.48 3.88 -6.77
C GLN A 87 20.18 3.15 -7.13
N VAL A 88 19.40 2.73 -6.13
CA VAL A 88 18.08 2.10 -6.33
C VAL A 88 17.11 3.08 -6.98
N ILE A 89 17.03 4.32 -6.51
CA ILE A 89 16.10 5.33 -7.05
C ILE A 89 16.49 5.71 -8.49
N ASP A 90 17.78 5.83 -8.79
CA ASP A 90 18.28 6.16 -10.12
C ASP A 90 18.01 5.03 -11.13
N GLY A 91 18.03 3.77 -10.69
CA GLY A 91 17.64 2.61 -11.49
C GLY A 91 16.13 2.35 -11.55
N LEU A 92 15.32 2.98 -10.70
CA LEU A 92 13.91 2.62 -10.55
C LEU A 92 13.08 2.86 -11.82
N SER A 93 13.44 3.89 -12.60
CA SER A 93 12.67 4.35 -13.77
C SER A 93 12.36 3.27 -14.80
N GLU A 94 13.28 2.32 -15.03
CA GLU A 94 13.05 1.25 -16.02
C GLU A 94 11.94 0.27 -15.60
N TYR A 95 11.81 0.03 -14.30
CA TYR A 95 10.81 -0.87 -13.72
C TYR A 95 9.43 -0.22 -13.59
N LEU A 96 9.40 1.09 -13.32
CA LEU A 96 8.16 1.84 -13.15
C LEU A 96 7.29 1.91 -14.41
N GLN A 97 7.89 1.78 -15.59
CA GLN A 97 7.15 1.78 -16.87
C GLN A 97 6.41 0.47 -17.14
N HIS A 98 6.67 -0.58 -16.36
CA HIS A 98 6.00 -1.86 -16.53
C HIS A 98 4.49 -1.75 -16.26
N GLU A 99 3.67 -2.51 -17.02
CA GLU A 99 2.20 -2.44 -16.91
C GLU A 99 1.66 -2.95 -15.57
N ARG A 100 2.47 -3.71 -14.82
CA ARG A 100 2.13 -4.22 -13.48
C ARG A 100 2.48 -3.27 -12.34
N CYS A 101 3.24 -2.21 -12.60
CA CYS A 101 3.59 -1.20 -11.58
C CYS A 101 2.58 -0.05 -11.59
N LEU A 102 1.76 0.06 -10.54
CA LEU A 102 0.66 1.04 -10.47
C LEU A 102 1.07 2.36 -9.81
N ALA A 103 2.05 2.34 -8.92
CA ALA A 103 2.46 3.49 -8.12
C ALA A 103 3.92 3.38 -7.68
N ILE A 104 4.51 4.51 -7.28
CA ILE A 104 5.73 4.51 -6.49
C ILE A 104 5.36 4.30 -5.03
N GLY A 105 5.86 3.23 -4.42
CA GLY A 105 5.59 2.94 -3.02
C GLY A 105 6.06 1.55 -2.56
N GLU A 106 6.24 1.33 -1.27
CA GLU A 106 6.03 2.30 -0.20
C GLU A 106 7.20 3.29 -0.02
N ILE A 107 6.88 4.59 0.11
CA ILE A 107 7.83 5.64 0.51
C ILE A 107 7.39 6.26 1.84
N GLY A 108 8.24 6.99 2.54
CA GLY A 108 7.84 7.71 3.77
C GLY A 108 8.89 7.61 4.86
N PHE A 109 8.45 7.30 6.08
CA PHE A 109 9.30 7.23 7.27
C PHE A 109 9.15 5.90 8.00
N ASP A 110 10.25 5.39 8.53
CA ASP A 110 10.26 4.34 9.55
C ASP A 110 10.68 4.94 10.91
N ARG A 111 11.75 5.75 10.90
CA ARG A 111 12.38 6.34 12.09
C ARG A 111 12.47 7.87 12.06
N ILE A 112 11.99 8.52 11.01
CA ILE A 112 11.94 9.99 10.86
C ILE A 112 13.36 10.59 10.85
N THR A 113 14.25 10.00 10.06
CA THR A 113 15.62 10.49 9.89
C THR A 113 15.71 11.50 8.74
N PRO A 114 16.74 12.38 8.73
CA PRO A 114 17.00 13.25 7.58
C PRO A 114 17.22 12.47 6.28
N GLU A 115 17.83 11.29 6.36
CA GLU A 115 18.07 10.39 5.23
C GLU A 115 16.75 9.85 4.65
N GLU A 116 15.81 9.41 5.50
CA GLU A 116 14.48 8.99 5.08
C GLU A 116 13.70 10.13 4.40
N GLU A 117 13.79 11.36 4.94
CA GLU A 117 13.15 12.53 4.33
C GLU A 117 13.72 12.84 2.94
N ASP A 118 15.05 12.86 2.80
CA ASP A 118 15.71 13.12 1.51
C ASP A 118 15.34 12.06 0.47
N VAL A 119 15.35 10.77 0.86
CA VAL A 119 14.93 9.65 0.02
C VAL A 119 13.46 9.76 -0.38
N MET A 120 12.56 10.12 0.54
CA MET A 120 11.15 10.36 0.23
C MET A 120 10.99 11.47 -0.80
N ARG A 121 11.65 12.61 -0.62
CA ARG A 121 11.58 13.74 -1.57
C ARG A 121 12.10 13.38 -2.95
N ARG A 122 13.20 12.63 -3.04
CA ARG A 122 13.74 12.17 -4.32
C ARG A 122 12.72 11.31 -5.07
N GLN A 123 12.04 10.41 -4.37
CA GLN A 123 11.01 9.57 -4.96
C GLN A 123 9.73 10.33 -5.32
N LEU A 124 9.34 11.35 -4.54
CA LEU A 124 8.22 12.24 -4.88
C LEU A 124 8.49 13.05 -6.15
N LYS A 125 9.72 13.54 -6.34
CA LYS A 125 10.12 14.22 -7.58
C LYS A 125 10.03 13.27 -8.78
N LEU A 126 10.56 12.06 -8.65
CA LEU A 126 10.43 11.02 -9.67
C LEU A 126 8.96 10.68 -9.98
N ALA A 127 8.11 10.58 -8.96
CA ALA A 127 6.68 10.34 -9.13
C ALA A 127 6.00 11.46 -9.92
N LYS A 128 6.36 12.74 -9.69
CA LYS A 128 5.83 13.87 -10.47
C LYS A 128 6.32 13.83 -11.92
N ASP A 129 7.62 13.61 -12.12
CA ASP A 129 8.22 13.59 -13.46
C ASP A 129 7.60 12.49 -14.36
N LEU A 130 7.19 11.38 -13.74
CA LEU A 130 6.58 10.24 -14.43
C LEU A 130 5.04 10.22 -14.36
N ASP A 131 4.41 11.24 -13.79
CA ASP A 131 2.96 11.30 -13.51
C ASP A 131 2.43 10.00 -12.88
N MET A 132 3.03 9.56 -11.77
CA MET A 132 2.67 8.32 -11.07
C MET A 132 1.87 8.58 -9.80
N LEU A 133 1.12 7.57 -9.37
CA LEU A 133 0.51 7.54 -8.03
C LEU A 133 1.60 7.28 -6.97
N VAL A 134 1.32 7.65 -5.73
CA VAL A 134 2.21 7.42 -4.59
C VAL A 134 1.48 6.69 -3.47
N MET A 135 2.10 5.64 -2.93
CA MET A 135 1.70 5.00 -1.68
C MET A 135 2.72 5.33 -0.59
N VAL A 136 2.22 5.87 0.51
CA VAL A 136 3.01 6.36 1.63
C VAL A 136 2.83 5.48 2.86
N HIS A 137 3.96 5.07 3.42
CA HIS A 137 4.06 4.40 4.71
C HIS A 137 4.11 5.43 5.85
N THR A 138 3.15 5.36 6.76
CA THR A 138 3.20 6.11 8.02
C THR A 138 3.99 5.35 9.08
N PRO A 139 4.90 6.02 9.83
CA PRO A 139 5.89 5.32 10.64
C PRO A 139 5.30 4.53 11.80
N HIS A 140 6.07 3.57 12.30
CA HIS A 140 5.68 2.74 13.44
C HIS A 140 5.83 3.47 14.78
N GLN A 141 6.81 4.39 14.90
CA GLN A 141 7.07 5.18 16.10
C GLN A 141 6.75 6.65 15.85
N ASN A 142 6.33 7.38 16.89
CA ASN A 142 5.94 8.80 16.78
C ASN A 142 4.97 9.05 15.62
N LYS A 143 4.01 8.13 15.43
CA LYS A 143 3.22 8.00 14.20
C LYS A 143 2.53 9.29 13.77
N ARG A 144 1.82 9.96 14.68
CA ARG A 144 1.14 11.23 14.38
C ARG A 144 2.10 12.34 13.96
N GLU A 145 3.28 12.44 14.58
CA GLU A 145 4.30 13.41 14.18
C GLU A 145 4.84 13.10 12.79
N GLY A 146 5.22 11.84 12.56
CA GLY A 146 5.71 11.40 11.26
C GLY A 146 4.67 11.57 10.14
N THR A 147 3.40 11.22 10.39
CA THR A 147 2.30 11.45 9.44
C THR A 147 2.12 12.94 9.13
N ARG A 148 2.22 13.82 10.14
CA ARG A 148 2.15 15.27 9.92
C ARG A 148 3.32 15.74 9.05
N ARG A 149 4.55 15.32 9.37
CA ARG A 149 5.73 15.68 8.59
C ARG A 149 5.65 15.19 7.15
N THR A 150 5.18 13.96 6.95
CA THR A 150 4.87 13.41 5.63
C THR A 150 3.92 14.30 4.84
N ILE A 151 2.83 14.75 5.44
CA ILE A 151 1.84 15.64 4.80
C ILE A 151 2.45 17.02 4.49
N GLU A 152 3.28 17.57 5.38
CA GLU A 152 4.01 18.81 5.12
C GLU A 152 4.93 18.66 3.91
N ILE A 153 5.71 17.58 3.83
CA ILE A 153 6.58 17.30 2.67
C ILE A 153 5.75 17.19 1.39
N LEU A 154 4.63 16.47 1.41
CA LEU A 154 3.75 16.35 0.25
C LEU A 154 3.24 17.72 -0.22
N ARG A 155 2.91 18.63 0.70
CA ARG A 155 2.48 20.01 0.39
C ARG A 155 3.62 20.88 -0.12
N GLU A 156 4.80 20.80 0.51
CA GLU A 156 6.01 21.52 0.09
C GLU A 156 6.47 21.09 -1.30
N GLU A 157 6.26 19.80 -1.63
CA GLU A 157 6.48 19.25 -2.95
C GLU A 157 5.26 19.46 -3.89
N GLU A 158 4.21 20.17 -3.49
CA GLU A 158 3.03 20.44 -4.32
C GLU A 158 2.43 19.16 -4.96
N PHE A 159 2.47 18.02 -4.25
CA PHE A 159 1.97 16.76 -4.76
C PHE A 159 0.44 16.70 -4.63
N GLU A 160 -0.26 16.38 -5.71
CA GLU A 160 -1.73 16.41 -5.74
C GLU A 160 -2.33 15.38 -4.76
N PRO A 161 -3.14 15.77 -3.75
CA PRO A 161 -3.65 14.87 -2.74
C PRO A 161 -4.41 13.67 -3.31
N ASN A 162 -5.19 13.87 -4.38
CA ASN A 162 -5.95 12.80 -5.04
C ASN A 162 -5.09 11.64 -5.57
N ARG A 163 -3.79 11.87 -5.75
CA ARG A 163 -2.81 10.90 -6.27
C ARG A 163 -1.98 10.21 -5.18
N VAL A 164 -2.30 10.44 -3.90
CA VAL A 164 -1.58 9.90 -2.74
C VAL A 164 -2.49 8.98 -1.93
N LEU A 165 -2.00 7.78 -1.64
CA LEU A 165 -2.53 6.91 -0.60
C LEU A 165 -1.61 6.99 0.62
N ILE A 166 -2.09 7.62 1.69
CA ILE A 166 -1.45 7.57 3.00
C ILE A 166 -1.95 6.30 3.69
N ASP A 167 -1.07 5.32 3.86
CA ASP A 167 -1.43 4.01 4.39
C ASP A 167 -1.06 3.86 5.86
N HIS A 168 -1.53 2.76 6.46
CA HIS A 168 -1.35 2.37 7.84
C HIS A 168 -1.97 3.33 8.86
N ASN A 169 -2.92 4.17 8.48
CA ASN A 169 -3.61 5.04 9.43
C ASN A 169 -4.30 4.20 10.52
N ASN A 170 -4.31 4.77 11.72
CA ASN A 170 -5.07 4.30 12.89
C ASN A 170 -5.92 5.46 13.43
N SER A 171 -6.63 5.22 14.54
CA SER A 171 -7.45 6.24 15.21
C SER A 171 -6.70 7.55 15.54
N ASP A 172 -5.38 7.49 15.75
CA ASP A 172 -4.52 8.64 16.07
C ASP A 172 -4.04 9.42 14.85
N THR A 173 -4.26 8.94 13.62
CA THR A 173 -3.67 9.57 12.41
C THR A 173 -4.62 9.74 11.24
N ILE A 174 -5.75 9.03 11.25
CA ILE A 174 -6.73 9.09 10.16
C ILE A 174 -7.28 10.49 9.92
N ASP A 175 -7.43 11.31 10.97
CA ASP A 175 -7.88 12.70 10.90
C ASP A 175 -6.96 13.54 10.00
N LEU A 176 -5.64 13.38 10.15
CA LEU A 176 -4.65 14.10 9.36
C LEU A 176 -4.73 13.73 7.87
N SER A 177 -4.88 12.43 7.57
CA SER A 177 -4.98 11.94 6.20
C SER A 177 -6.27 12.39 5.51
N VAL A 178 -7.39 12.37 6.24
CA VAL A 178 -8.68 12.86 5.75
C VAL A 178 -8.65 14.38 5.52
N GLU A 179 -8.08 15.15 6.45
CA GLU A 179 -7.95 16.62 6.32
C GLU A 179 -7.03 17.01 5.15
N TYR A 180 -5.98 16.23 4.88
CA TYR A 180 -5.13 16.41 3.72
C TYR A 180 -5.90 16.23 2.39
N GLY A 181 -6.97 15.44 2.38
CA GLY A 181 -7.81 15.20 1.20
C GLY A 181 -7.31 14.09 0.27
N GLY A 182 -6.27 13.36 0.69
CA GLY A 182 -5.76 12.18 -0.01
C GLY A 182 -6.61 10.93 0.22
N TRP A 183 -6.09 9.78 -0.23
CA TRP A 183 -6.65 8.47 0.08
C TRP A 183 -6.06 7.95 1.39
N SER A 184 -6.90 7.30 2.19
CA SER A 184 -6.55 6.84 3.52
C SER A 184 -6.67 5.32 3.62
N GLY A 185 -5.53 4.65 3.77
CA GLY A 185 -5.45 3.21 4.01
C GLY A 185 -5.37 2.89 5.49
N MET A 186 -6.08 1.84 5.91
CA MET A 186 -6.00 1.25 7.24
C MET A 186 -5.62 -0.21 7.16
N THR A 187 -4.61 -0.60 7.93
CA THR A 187 -4.07 -1.96 7.89
C THR A 187 -4.62 -2.78 9.04
N ILE A 188 -5.43 -3.78 8.68
CA ILE A 188 -6.04 -4.70 9.63
C ILE A 188 -5.03 -5.79 9.98
N TYR A 189 -4.33 -5.58 11.09
CA TYR A 189 -3.17 -6.37 11.48
C TYR A 189 -3.06 -6.39 13.01
N PRO A 190 -2.68 -7.52 13.66
CA PRO A 190 -2.76 -7.65 15.12
C PRO A 190 -2.07 -6.57 15.96
N THR A 191 -0.99 -5.98 15.45
CA THR A 191 -0.21 -4.92 16.10
C THR A 191 -0.52 -3.51 15.58
N LYS A 192 -1.44 -3.37 14.61
CA LYS A 192 -1.85 -2.09 14.02
C LYS A 192 -3.32 -1.83 14.39
N VAL A 193 -4.23 -1.92 13.41
CA VAL A 193 -5.65 -1.63 13.59
C VAL A 193 -6.43 -2.93 13.71
N SER A 194 -7.34 -3.00 14.68
CA SER A 194 -8.29 -4.11 14.80
C SER A 194 -9.48 -3.94 13.86
N THR A 195 -10.21 -5.01 13.56
CA THR A 195 -11.44 -4.90 12.77
C THR A 195 -12.46 -3.96 13.41
N ASP A 196 -12.61 -3.99 14.73
CA ASP A 196 -13.56 -3.12 15.44
C ASP A 196 -13.15 -1.65 15.37
N GLU A 197 -11.87 -1.34 15.58
CA GLU A 197 -11.34 0.02 15.46
C GLU A 197 -11.53 0.57 14.04
N ALA A 198 -11.27 -0.24 13.01
CA ALA A 198 -11.49 0.19 11.62
C ALA A 198 -12.97 0.49 11.35
N ILE A 199 -13.90 -0.29 11.93
CA ILE A 199 -15.33 -0.05 11.83
C ILE A 199 -15.74 1.24 12.54
N GLU A 200 -15.21 1.49 13.74
CA GLU A 200 -15.45 2.74 14.46
C GLU A 200 -14.97 3.94 13.64
N ILE A 201 -13.79 3.87 13.02
CA ILE A 201 -13.26 4.94 12.16
C ILE A 201 -14.21 5.24 11.00
N ILE A 202 -14.66 4.23 10.25
CA ILE A 202 -15.56 4.46 9.09
C ILE A 202 -16.97 4.93 9.49
N GLU A 203 -17.37 4.77 10.74
CA GLU A 203 -18.62 5.33 11.27
C GLU A 203 -18.48 6.81 11.61
N HIS A 204 -17.27 7.26 11.98
CA HIS A 204 -16.98 8.66 12.32
C HIS A 204 -16.59 9.51 11.10
N TYR A 205 -15.92 8.91 10.11
CA TYR A 205 -15.46 9.60 8.91
C TYR A 205 -16.26 9.19 7.66
N SER A 206 -16.25 10.03 6.63
CA SER A 206 -16.83 9.64 5.34
C SER A 206 -16.05 8.45 4.77
N ILE A 207 -16.77 7.42 4.32
CA ILE A 207 -16.16 6.26 3.66
C ILE A 207 -15.50 6.61 2.32
N ASN A 208 -15.76 7.80 1.77
CA ASN A 208 -15.13 8.25 0.53
C ASN A 208 -13.62 8.34 0.72
N LYS A 209 -12.87 7.70 -0.19
CA LYS A 209 -11.40 7.59 -0.17
C LYS A 209 -10.78 6.86 1.03
N ILE A 210 -11.57 6.12 1.80
CA ILE A 210 -11.05 5.24 2.86
C ILE A 210 -11.01 3.80 2.35
N MET A 211 -9.94 3.08 2.62
CA MET A 211 -9.82 1.65 2.27
C MET A 211 -9.15 0.87 3.39
N VAL A 212 -9.38 -0.44 3.41
CA VAL A 212 -8.70 -1.38 4.31
C VAL A 212 -7.82 -2.32 3.51
N ASN A 213 -6.69 -2.70 4.11
CA ASN A 213 -5.78 -3.71 3.58
C ASN A 213 -5.30 -4.65 4.69
N THR A 214 -4.63 -5.73 4.29
CA THR A 214 -4.04 -6.65 5.26
C THR A 214 -2.61 -6.31 5.63
N ALA A 215 -1.83 -5.76 4.68
CA ALA A 215 -0.37 -5.74 4.70
C ALA A 215 0.21 -7.07 5.18
N ALA A 216 -0.42 -8.19 4.80
CA ALA A 216 -0.05 -9.49 5.33
C ALA A 216 1.36 -9.86 4.84
N ASP A 217 2.23 -10.15 5.80
CA ASP A 217 3.64 -10.50 5.62
C ASP A 217 4.01 -11.78 6.38
N TRP A 218 5.30 -11.96 6.70
CA TRP A 218 5.86 -13.04 7.51
C TRP A 218 5.34 -13.13 8.96
N GLY A 219 4.77 -12.04 9.48
CA GLY A 219 4.30 -11.96 10.85
C GLY A 219 2.99 -12.73 11.08
N PRO A 220 2.37 -12.60 12.27
CA PRO A 220 1.11 -13.25 12.61
C PRO A 220 -0.10 -12.61 11.91
N SER A 221 0.03 -12.35 10.61
CA SER A 221 -0.93 -11.66 9.77
C SER A 221 -1.90 -12.64 9.09
N ASN A 222 -3.08 -12.15 8.69
CA ASN A 222 -4.09 -12.97 8.03
C ASN A 222 -4.49 -12.33 6.69
N PRO A 223 -4.27 -13.02 5.55
CA PRO A 223 -4.55 -12.47 4.22
C PRO A 223 -6.05 -12.33 3.92
N LEU A 224 -6.91 -12.85 4.81
CA LEU A 224 -8.36 -12.72 4.72
C LEU A 224 -8.90 -11.55 5.56
N ASN A 225 -8.06 -10.71 6.16
CA ASN A 225 -8.53 -9.66 7.05
C ASN A 225 -9.42 -8.62 6.35
N VAL A 226 -9.21 -8.32 5.06
CA VAL A 226 -10.16 -7.49 4.28
C VAL A 226 -11.54 -8.15 4.20
N VAL A 227 -11.58 -9.45 3.92
CA VAL A 227 -12.82 -10.24 3.87
C VAL A 227 -13.50 -10.31 5.24
N LYS A 228 -12.72 -10.58 6.29
CA LYS A 228 -13.21 -10.65 7.67
C LYS A 228 -13.80 -9.32 8.12
N THR A 229 -13.16 -8.19 7.81
CA THR A 229 -13.70 -6.86 8.08
C THR A 229 -15.05 -6.65 7.40
N ALA A 230 -15.18 -7.03 6.12
CA ALA A 230 -16.46 -6.97 5.43
C ALA A 230 -17.54 -7.86 6.06
N LEU A 231 -17.18 -9.06 6.54
CA LEU A 231 -18.11 -9.95 7.24
C LEU A 231 -18.57 -9.37 8.58
N GLU A 232 -17.66 -8.77 9.35
CA GLU A 232 -18.01 -8.12 10.62
C GLU A 232 -18.87 -6.87 10.40
N MET A 233 -18.58 -6.06 9.38
CA MET A 233 -19.45 -4.96 8.98
C MET A 233 -20.86 -5.44 8.63
N ARG A 234 -20.98 -6.52 7.86
CA ARG A 234 -22.29 -7.10 7.53
C ARG A 234 -23.03 -7.56 8.79
N LYS A 235 -22.35 -8.21 9.73
CA LYS A 235 -22.93 -8.64 11.02
C LYS A 235 -23.41 -7.47 11.86
N LYS A 236 -22.72 -6.33 11.82
CA LYS A 236 -23.11 -5.08 12.48
C LYS A 236 -24.21 -4.30 11.72
N GLY A 237 -24.67 -4.79 10.57
CA GLY A 237 -25.80 -4.23 9.84
C GLY A 237 -25.44 -3.14 8.83
N HIS A 238 -24.15 -2.95 8.50
CA HIS A 238 -23.78 -2.04 7.41
C HIS A 238 -24.30 -2.55 6.06
N ALA A 239 -24.78 -1.63 5.23
CA ALA A 239 -25.29 -1.96 3.91
C ALA A 239 -24.18 -2.45 2.96
N GLU A 240 -24.50 -3.41 2.09
CA GLU A 240 -23.53 -4.02 1.16
C GLU A 240 -22.80 -3.02 0.27
N ASN A 241 -23.46 -1.92 -0.11
CA ASN A 241 -22.84 -0.89 -0.94
C ASN A 241 -21.74 -0.11 -0.18
N ILE A 242 -21.90 0.09 1.13
CA ILE A 242 -20.86 0.72 1.97
C ILE A 242 -19.66 -0.21 2.11
N ILE A 243 -19.92 -1.50 2.32
CA ILE A 243 -18.87 -2.52 2.40
C ILE A 243 -18.12 -2.61 1.06
N GLN A 244 -18.83 -2.70 -0.07
CA GLN A 244 -18.26 -2.74 -1.41
C GLN A 244 -17.44 -1.48 -1.73
N GLU A 245 -17.88 -0.32 -1.22
CA GLU A 245 -17.14 0.93 -1.38
C GLU A 245 -15.74 0.82 -0.74
N LEU A 246 -15.68 0.36 0.50
CA LEU A 246 -14.46 0.23 1.28
C LEU A 246 -13.47 -0.79 0.71
N VAL A 247 -13.97 -1.98 0.33
CA VAL A 247 -13.12 -3.15 0.02
C VAL A 247 -12.91 -3.39 -1.47
N TRP A 248 -13.49 -2.54 -2.34
CA TRP A 248 -13.36 -2.68 -3.78
C TRP A 248 -13.39 -1.34 -4.51
N ASN A 249 -14.48 -0.57 -4.40
CA ASN A 249 -14.63 0.61 -5.26
C ASN A 249 -13.57 1.68 -4.96
N ASN A 250 -13.24 1.92 -3.69
CA ASN A 250 -12.18 2.84 -3.30
C ASN A 250 -10.79 2.40 -3.80
N PRO A 251 -10.33 1.15 -3.53
CA PRO A 251 -9.10 0.62 -4.13
C PRO A 251 -9.06 0.75 -5.65
N VAL A 252 -10.15 0.39 -6.35
CA VAL A 252 -10.25 0.50 -7.81
C VAL A 252 -10.10 1.95 -8.25
N ARG A 253 -10.87 2.89 -7.67
CA ARG A 253 -10.82 4.31 -8.03
C ARG A 253 -9.49 4.98 -7.73
N PHE A 254 -8.76 4.51 -6.71
CA PHE A 254 -7.40 5.00 -6.49
C PHE A 254 -6.49 4.53 -7.63
N TYR A 255 -6.39 3.21 -7.83
CA TYR A 255 -5.41 2.63 -8.75
C TYR A 255 -5.76 2.77 -10.24
N GLU A 256 -7.02 2.97 -10.61
CA GLU A 256 -7.40 3.23 -12.01
C GLU A 256 -6.81 4.53 -12.54
N GLN A 257 -6.51 5.50 -11.66
CA GLN A 257 -5.84 6.75 -12.02
C GLN A 257 -4.43 6.52 -12.60
N SER A 258 -3.82 5.36 -12.39
CA SER A 258 -2.55 4.99 -13.02
C SER A 258 -2.68 4.73 -14.54
N GLY A 259 -3.90 4.51 -15.04
CA GLY A 259 -4.15 4.07 -16.42
C GLY A 259 -3.74 2.62 -16.72
N LYS A 260 -3.17 1.89 -15.74
CA LYS A 260 -2.62 0.54 -15.93
C LYS A 260 -3.49 -0.56 -15.31
N LEU A 261 -4.38 -0.22 -14.38
CA LEU A 261 -5.26 -1.18 -13.71
C LEU A 261 -6.23 -1.82 -14.71
N LYS A 262 -6.02 -3.11 -14.98
CA LYS A 262 -6.93 -3.99 -15.72
C LYS A 262 -7.45 -5.07 -14.77
N LEU A 263 -8.77 -5.15 -14.63
CA LEU A 263 -9.43 -6.17 -13.82
C LEU A 263 -10.32 -7.03 -14.72
N ASP A 264 -10.26 -8.34 -14.52
CA ASP A 264 -11.12 -9.25 -15.25
C ASP A 264 -12.59 -9.06 -14.80
N SER A 265 -13.47 -8.88 -15.79
CA SER A 265 -14.91 -8.66 -15.63
C SER A 265 -15.59 -9.81 -14.90
#